data_AF-A0A4Q5SKT8-F1
#
_entry.id   AF-A0A4Q5SKT8-F1
#
_cell.length_a   1.000
_cell.length_b   1.000
_cell.length_c   1.000
_cell.angle_alpha   90.00
_cell.angle_beta   90.00
_cell.angle_gamma   90.00
#
_symmetry.space_group_name_H-M   'P 1'
#
loop_
_entity.id
_entity.type
_entity.pdbx_description
1 polymer ?
#
loop_
_entity_poly.entity_id
_entity_poly.type
_entity_poly.pdbx_seq_one_letter_code
_entity_poly.pdbx_strand_id
1 'polypeptide(L)'
;MMTSTPDPLDFLDRSKHGLKSDAQTDLVQVLLYEIMRVKDIIKYYESIPNGGGQLGASILNELVTEAYNSLVNYDTVLMKKYYDLLLNCD
;
A
#
# COMPACT_ATOMS: atom_id res chain seq x y z
N MET A 1 -19.45 17.77 18.56
CA MET A 1 -19.14 16.35 18.78
C MET A 1 -18.53 15.83 17.50
N MET A 2 -17.21 15.63 17.45
CA MET A 2 -16.54 15.04 16.28
C MET A 2 -16.59 13.52 16.44
N THR A 3 -17.36 12.86 15.58
CA THR A 3 -17.29 11.42 15.39
C THR A 3 -15.95 11.10 14.76
N SER A 4 -14.99 10.63 15.55
CA SER A 4 -13.77 10.01 15.05
C SER A 4 -14.16 8.79 14.23
N THR A 5 -14.04 8.90 12.90
CA THR A 5 -14.15 7.77 11.99
C THR A 5 -13.09 6.75 12.39
N PRO A 6 -13.45 5.48 12.67
CA PRO A 6 -12.45 4.46 13.00
C PRO A 6 -11.56 4.27 11.77
N ASP A 7 -10.26 4.50 11.92
CA ASP A 7 -9.30 4.22 10.87
C ASP A 7 -9.33 2.71 10.60
N PRO A 8 -9.75 2.26 9.40
CA PRO A 8 -9.83 0.84 9.07
C PRO A 8 -8.47 0.14 9.09
N LEU A 9 -7.36 0.87 9.29
CA LEU A 9 -5.99 0.34 9.39
C LEU A 9 -5.49 0.22 10.85
N ASP A 10 -6.29 0.57 11.87
CA ASP A 10 -5.93 0.45 13.30
C ASP A 10 -5.57 -0.99 13.73
N PHE A 11 -6.05 -2.00 12.97
CA PHE A 11 -5.71 -3.39 13.24
C PHE A 11 -4.23 -3.72 12.95
N LEU A 12 -3.58 -2.99 12.04
CA LEU A 12 -2.17 -3.21 11.69
C LEU A 12 -1.26 -2.82 12.86
N ASP A 13 -1.57 -1.75 13.57
CA ASP A 13 -0.76 -1.28 14.72
C ASP A 13 -0.78 -2.26 15.91
N ARG A 14 -1.85 -3.04 16.05
CA ARG A 14 -2.02 -4.03 17.13
C ARG A 14 -1.31 -5.36 16.87
N SER A 15 -0.84 -5.60 15.65
CA SER A 15 -0.30 -6.90 15.22
C SER A 15 1.18 -7.15 15.54
N LYS A 16 1.83 -6.30 16.36
CA LYS A 16 3.24 -6.47 16.76
C LYS A 16 3.54 -7.72 17.61
N HIS A 17 2.54 -8.51 17.98
CA HIS A 17 2.75 -9.77 18.70
C HIS A 17 1.90 -10.91 18.11
N GLY A 18 2.59 -11.75 17.32
CA GLY A 18 2.28 -13.17 17.20
C GLY A 18 1.08 -13.54 16.33
N LEU A 19 1.19 -13.36 15.02
CA LEU A 19 0.38 -14.13 14.07
C LEU A 19 1.17 -15.37 13.66
N LYS A 20 0.59 -16.55 13.90
CA LYS A 20 1.03 -17.79 13.24
C LYS A 20 0.81 -17.56 11.74
N SER A 21 1.90 -17.23 11.06
CA SER A 21 1.94 -16.84 9.65
C SER A 21 1.78 -18.08 8.78
N ASP A 22 0.58 -18.32 8.26
CA ASP A 22 0.49 -19.01 6.98
C ASP A 22 0.99 -18.01 5.92
N ALA A 23 1.89 -18.46 5.04
CA ALA A 23 2.58 -17.61 4.06
C ALA A 23 1.65 -16.75 3.18
N GLN A 24 0.37 -17.10 3.12
CA GLN A 24 -0.67 -16.39 2.38
C GLN A 24 -1.28 -15.21 3.16
N THR A 25 -1.41 -15.33 4.50
CA THR A 25 -1.75 -14.19 5.37
C THR A 25 -0.61 -13.18 5.41
N ASP A 26 0.62 -13.69 5.30
CA ASP A 26 1.84 -12.88 5.20
C ASP A 26 1.82 -11.99 3.95
N LEU A 27 1.54 -12.56 2.78
CA LEU A 27 1.57 -11.82 1.51
C LEU A 27 0.58 -10.63 1.50
N VAL A 28 -0.62 -10.83 2.02
CA VAL A 28 -1.62 -9.75 2.14
C VAL A 28 -1.09 -8.64 3.05
N GLN A 29 -0.52 -8.99 4.19
CA GLN A 29 -0.02 -8.04 5.17
C GLN A 29 1.18 -7.24 4.63
N VAL A 30 2.17 -7.91 4.03
CA VAL A 30 3.35 -7.24 3.47
C VAL A 30 2.98 -6.38 2.25
N LEU A 31 2.02 -6.80 1.43
CA LEU A 31 1.54 -5.98 0.31
C LEU A 31 0.81 -4.73 0.79
N LEU A 32 -0.06 -4.85 1.79
CA LEU A 32 -0.72 -3.68 2.40
C LEU A 32 0.28 -2.69 2.99
N TYR A 33 1.33 -3.19 3.64
CA TYR A 33 2.40 -2.35 4.18
C TYR A 33 3.12 -1.57 3.07
N GLU A 34 3.52 -2.24 1.98
CA GLU A 34 4.19 -1.59 0.86
C GLU A 34 3.28 -0.57 0.14
N ILE A 35 1.99 -0.87 0.02
CA ILE A 35 1.02 0.08 -0.52
C ILE A 35 0.96 1.36 0.33
N MET A 36 0.95 1.23 1.67
CA MET A 36 0.96 2.40 2.56
C MET A 36 2.27 3.19 2.43
N ARG A 37 3.41 2.50 2.36
CA ARG A 37 4.73 3.14 2.17
C ARG A 37 4.77 3.94 0.87
N VAL A 38 4.34 3.36 -0.25
CA VAL A 38 4.35 4.03 -1.55
C VAL A 38 3.35 5.19 -1.61
N LYS A 39 2.22 5.13 -0.89
CA LYS A 39 1.33 6.29 -0.74
C LYS A 39 2.00 7.49 -0.09
N ASP A 40 2.96 7.29 0.82
CA ASP A 40 3.72 8.42 1.39
C ASP A 40 4.74 8.99 0.38
N ILE A 41 5.33 8.15 -0.48
CA ILE A 41 6.16 8.60 -1.61
C ILE A 41 5.33 9.43 -2.59
N ILE A 42 4.10 9.00 -2.91
CA ILE A 42 3.17 9.77 -3.76
C ILE A 42 2.94 11.17 -3.20
N LYS A 43 2.67 11.30 -1.89
CA LYS A 43 2.50 12.63 -1.25
C LYS A 43 3.73 13.51 -1.43
N TYR A 44 4.94 12.93 -1.35
CA TYR A 44 6.16 13.67 -1.62
C TYR A 44 6.20 14.17 -3.07
N TYR A 45 5.94 13.32 -4.07
CA TYR A 45 5.90 13.75 -5.48
C TYR A 45 4.83 14.83 -5.74
N GLU A 46 3.65 14.70 -5.13
CA GLU A 46 2.56 15.68 -5.24
C GLU A 46 2.92 17.03 -4.60
N SER A 47 3.82 17.04 -3.61
CA SER A 47 4.30 18.27 -2.97
C SER A 47 5.28 19.09 -3.82
N ILE A 48 5.83 18.50 -4.89
CA ILE A 48 6.81 19.16 -5.77
C ILE A 48 6.10 20.28 -6.58
N PRO A 49 6.54 21.55 -6.45
CA PRO A 49 5.90 22.68 -7.14
C PRO A 49 5.91 22.58 -8.67
N ASN A 50 5.03 23.36 -9.31
CA ASN A 50 4.94 23.50 -10.77
C ASN A 50 4.69 22.18 -11.51
N GLY A 51 4.08 21.19 -10.84
CA GLY A 51 3.79 19.88 -11.42
C GLY A 51 5.03 19.00 -11.63
N GLY A 52 6.18 19.35 -11.04
CA GLY A 52 7.44 18.63 -11.25
C GLY A 52 7.39 17.15 -10.86
N GLY A 53 6.52 16.78 -9.92
CA GLY A 53 6.31 15.38 -9.53
C GLY A 53 5.05 14.72 -10.11
N GLN A 54 4.29 15.40 -10.97
CA GLN A 54 2.96 14.93 -11.37
C GLN A 54 3.01 13.59 -12.12
N LEU A 55 3.97 13.40 -13.03
CA LEU A 55 4.12 12.14 -13.76
C LEU A 55 4.49 10.99 -12.82
N GLY A 56 5.44 11.21 -11.91
CA GLY A 56 5.84 10.20 -10.91
C GLY A 56 4.67 9.82 -10.01
N ALA A 57 3.95 10.82 -9.49
CA ALA A 57 2.75 10.60 -8.69
C ALA A 57 1.67 9.83 -9.46
N SER A 58 1.42 10.12 -10.74
CA SER A 58 0.43 9.40 -11.55
C SER A 58 0.81 7.93 -11.76
N ILE A 59 2.07 7.64 -12.09
CA ILE A 59 2.56 6.26 -12.28
C ILE A 59 2.44 5.47 -10.96
N LEU A 60 2.85 6.06 -9.85
CA LEU A 60 2.77 5.41 -8.54
C LEU A 60 1.32 5.20 -8.09
N ASN A 61 0.42 6.14 -8.37
CA ASN A 61 -1.02 5.99 -8.09
C ASN A 61 -1.63 4.83 -8.88
N GLU A 62 -1.28 4.67 -10.15
CA GLU A 62 -1.72 3.54 -10.98
C GLU A 62 -1.21 2.22 -10.38
N LEU A 63 0.09 2.16 -10.02
CA LEU A 63 0.69 0.97 -9.43
C LEU A 63 0.03 0.57 -8.09
N VAL A 64 -0.23 1.54 -7.22
CA VAL A 64 -0.94 1.32 -5.95
C VAL A 64 -2.39 0.87 -6.18
N THR A 65 -3.07 1.42 -7.18
CA THR A 65 -4.44 1.05 -7.53
C THR A 65 -4.50 -0.42 -7.97
N GLU A 66 -3.60 -0.81 -8.85
CA GLU A 66 -3.51 -2.19 -9.34
C GLU A 66 -3.12 -3.18 -8.23
N ALA A 67 -2.21 -2.78 -7.32
CA ALA A 67 -1.87 -3.57 -6.14
C ALA A 67 -3.10 -3.77 -5.22
N TYR A 68 -3.89 -2.72 -4.97
CA TYR A 68 -5.15 -2.84 -4.24
C TYR A 68 -6.17 -3.74 -4.95
N ASN A 69 -6.29 -3.63 -6.27
CA ASN A 69 -7.20 -4.47 -7.05
C ASN A 69 -6.82 -5.95 -6.92
N SER A 70 -5.52 -6.27 -6.88
CA SER A 70 -5.07 -7.65 -6.65
C SER A 70 -5.50 -8.19 -5.29
N LEU A 71 -5.48 -7.36 -4.24
CA LEU A 71 -5.97 -7.69 -2.90
C LEU A 71 -7.48 -7.93 -2.89
N VAL A 72 -8.26 -7.03 -3.50
CA VAL A 72 -9.73 -7.13 -3.57
C VAL A 72 -10.18 -8.39 -4.33
N ASN A 73 -9.49 -8.71 -5.43
CA ASN A 73 -9.80 -9.89 -6.25
C ASN A 73 -9.20 -11.19 -5.71
N TYR A 74 -8.42 -11.11 -4.62
CA TYR A 74 -7.66 -12.22 -4.05
C TYR A 74 -6.72 -12.93 -5.05
N ASP A 75 -6.16 -12.19 -6.01
CA ASP A 75 -5.23 -12.73 -7.00
C ASP A 75 -3.81 -12.78 -6.42
N THR A 76 -3.45 -13.91 -5.81
CA THR A 76 -2.15 -14.10 -5.16
C THR A 76 -0.94 -13.99 -6.11
N VAL A 77 -1.13 -14.25 -7.41
CA VAL A 77 -0.05 -14.10 -8.40
C VAL A 77 0.22 -12.62 -8.65
N LEU A 78 -0.84 -11.83 -8.84
CA LEU A 78 -0.72 -10.38 -8.97
C LEU A 78 -0.27 -9.72 -7.68
N MET A 79 -0.74 -10.18 -6.52
CA MET A 79 -0.28 -9.66 -5.22
C MET A 79 1.24 -9.80 -5.10
N LYS A 80 1.80 -10.97 -5.42
CA LYS A 80 3.24 -11.18 -5.34
C LYS A 80 4.00 -10.28 -6.33
N LYS A 81 3.50 -10.17 -7.56
CA LYS A 81 4.08 -9.28 -8.58
C LYS A 81 4.09 -7.82 -8.12
N TYR A 82 2.97 -7.32 -7.61
CA TYR A 82 2.87 -5.94 -7.16
C TYR A 82 3.65 -5.68 -5.87
N TYR A 83 3.74 -6.65 -4.96
CA TYR A 83 4.63 -6.57 -3.81
C TYR A 83 6.09 -6.38 -4.26
N ASP A 84 6.57 -7.23 -5.18
CA ASP A 84 7.95 -7.14 -5.67
C ASP A 84 8.22 -5.80 -6.40
N LEU A 85 7.22 -5.26 -7.12
CA LEU A 85 7.34 -3.94 -7.75
C LEU A 85 7.38 -2.81 -6.71
N LEU A 86 6.43 -2.79 -5.77
CA LEU A 86 6.31 -1.74 -4.76
C LEU A 86 7.52 -1.72 -3.83
N LEU A 87 8.13 -2.87 -3.53
CA LEU A 87 9.35 -2.95 -2.73
C LEU A 87 10.52 -2.14 -3.33
N ASN A 88 10.51 -1.91 -4.64
CA ASN A 88 11.57 -1.19 -5.37
C ASN A 88 11.20 0.27 -5.69
N CYS A 89 10.11 0.81 -5.14
CA CYS A 89 9.76 2.22 -5.30
C CYS A 89 10.45 3.10 -4.23
N ASP A 90 11.12 4.17 -4.65
CA ASP A 90 11.80 5.16 -3.79
C ASP A 90 11.41 6.61 -4.14
#